data_AF-A0A8S9B4M7-F1
#
_entry.id   AF-A0A8S9B4M7-F1
#
_cell.length_a   1.000
_cell.length_b   1.000
_cell.length_c   1.000
_cell.angle_alpha   90.00
_cell.angle_beta   90.00
_cell.angle_gamma   90.00
#
_symmetry.space_group_name_H-M   'P 1'
#
loop_
_entity.id
_entity.type
_entity.pdbx_description
1 polymer ?
#
loop_
_entity_poly.entity_id
_entity_poly.type
_entity_poly.pdbx_seq_one_letter_code
_entity_poly.pdbx_strand_id
1 'polypeptide(L)'
;MVAYTEHSRFGSYSERKKLWDPTKTLGIINTDPGYNFMTCAGYAPSAGRRCRMRINAYNRDSITQTLDDISYLSPNDPAVISRLRTIAGPALCVRWHQNQAETIMMQWQRKLQQLKPPQIGGRTRTKPERTRRTMKQEFTEDEDEDEDEDTDEEDEDESEDEDQSLEDLQDQLRQLMDRFKKMEEKQNKQRRQDQGYKRKEDRVVTDRRKEERERRRSEEKEKEARRLERERLEKEWMEKEWLEKERLEKERLEKERVEKERLEKKRLEKERLKKERLEKERIEKERLEKERKEKEEKEQRKRDQAASNERIRQRAQKLREEREREKQEKEQKEQEEWDQAWTKYQERWVQFRASSSTSTSSSSQRIMQDEIPWPVKSGSYKDVRDGNVHEFLTKAVPRDANVAKVMRKECQKWHPDAMHRLLRGSQLTDVDQMMLDMICRKVTGLLNASAGRSADFLG
;
A
#
# COMPACT_ATOMS: atom_id res chain seq x y z
N MET A 1 -9.07 -34.00 -66.45
CA MET A 1 -9.43 -32.63 -66.90
C MET A 1 -10.22 -31.95 -65.80
N VAL A 2 -9.98 -30.72 -65.37
CA VAL A 2 -8.75 -29.88 -65.36
C VAL A 2 -8.79 -29.15 -64.02
N ALA A 3 -7.65 -28.99 -63.32
CA ALA A 3 -7.62 -28.21 -62.08
C ALA A 3 -7.72 -26.72 -62.40
N TYR A 4 -8.66 -26.00 -61.77
CA TYR A 4 -8.75 -24.55 -61.84
C TYR A 4 -8.46 -23.93 -60.47
N THR A 5 -7.46 -23.06 -60.42
CA THR A 5 -6.93 -22.44 -59.20
C THR A 5 -7.68 -21.17 -58.84
N GLU A 6 -8.18 -21.11 -57.60
CA GLU A 6 -8.82 -19.92 -57.04
C GLU A 6 -7.84 -18.74 -56.97
N HIS A 7 -8.24 -17.59 -57.53
CA HIS A 7 -7.45 -16.36 -57.48
C HIS A 7 -7.71 -15.59 -56.18
N SER A 8 -7.13 -16.07 -55.07
CA SER A 8 -7.20 -15.37 -53.78
C SER A 8 -6.40 -14.06 -53.79
N ARG A 9 -7.07 -12.95 -54.08
CA ARG A 9 -6.50 -11.59 -54.04
C ARG A 9 -6.56 -10.99 -52.64
N PHE A 10 -5.61 -11.29 -51.76
CA PHE A 10 -5.20 -10.36 -50.70
C PHE A 10 -3.70 -10.46 -50.39
N GLY A 11 -3.06 -9.31 -50.21
CA GLY A 11 -1.61 -9.21 -50.05
C GLY A 11 -1.10 -9.69 -48.69
N SER A 12 0.18 -10.06 -48.64
CA SER A 12 0.88 -10.51 -47.45
C SER A 12 0.79 -9.52 -46.28
N TYR A 13 0.51 -10.02 -45.08
CA TYR A 13 0.75 -9.29 -43.83
C TYR A 13 2.24 -8.89 -43.77
N SER A 14 2.53 -7.59 -43.81
CA SER A 14 3.88 -7.09 -43.59
C SER A 14 4.28 -7.24 -42.13
N GLU A 15 5.42 -7.86 -41.85
CA GLU A 15 6.03 -7.83 -40.51
C GLU A 15 6.32 -6.38 -40.10
N ARG A 16 5.54 -5.85 -39.15
CA ARG A 16 5.77 -4.51 -38.60
C ARG A 16 7.05 -4.55 -37.77
N LYS A 17 8.12 -3.94 -38.27
CA LYS A 17 9.39 -3.82 -37.55
C LYS A 17 9.24 -2.85 -36.39
N LYS A 18 9.80 -3.21 -35.23
CA LYS A 18 9.84 -2.35 -34.04
C LYS A 18 10.84 -1.21 -34.29
N LEU A 19 10.43 0.02 -34.01
CA LEU A 19 11.19 1.24 -34.25
C LEU A 19 12.20 1.54 -33.13
N TRP A 20 11.93 1.08 -31.92
CA TRP A 20 12.76 1.23 -30.73
C TRP A 20 12.45 0.14 -29.70
N ASP A 21 13.27 0.02 -28.64
CA ASP A 21 13.01 -0.83 -27.47
C ASP A 21 12.55 0.03 -26.28
N PRO A 22 11.25 0.07 -25.96
CA PRO A 22 10.73 0.86 -24.85
C PRO A 22 11.16 0.33 -23.48
N THR A 23 11.35 -0.98 -23.35
CA THR A 23 11.68 -1.63 -22.08
C THR A 23 13.07 -1.24 -21.61
N LYS A 24 14.05 -1.29 -22.53
CA LYS A 24 15.44 -0.87 -22.29
C LYS A 24 15.58 0.65 -22.20
N THR A 25 14.93 1.40 -23.10
CA THR A 25 14.97 2.88 -23.10
C THR A 25 14.43 3.44 -21.78
N LEU A 26 13.20 3.07 -21.43
CA LEU A 26 12.52 3.61 -20.25
C LEU A 26 13.08 3.02 -18.95
N GLY A 27 13.73 1.86 -19.00
CA GLY A 27 14.34 1.19 -17.85
C GLY A 27 13.29 0.53 -16.96
N ILE A 28 12.24 -0.05 -17.57
CA ILE A 28 11.07 -0.57 -16.85
C ILE A 28 11.36 -1.95 -16.24
N ILE A 29 12.17 -2.78 -16.90
CA ILE A 29 12.84 -3.89 -16.23
C ILE A 29 13.90 -3.33 -15.26
N ASN A 30 14.06 -3.95 -14.11
CA ASN A 30 15.12 -3.59 -13.16
C ASN A 30 16.44 -4.25 -13.60
N THR A 31 17.55 -3.52 -13.44
CA THR A 31 18.91 -3.95 -13.83
C THR A 31 19.84 -4.07 -12.62
N ASP A 32 19.31 -3.95 -11.39
CA ASP A 32 20.00 -4.35 -10.16
C ASP A 32 20.45 -5.83 -10.25
N PRO A 33 21.69 -6.18 -9.82
CA PRO A 33 22.14 -7.58 -9.78
C PRO A 33 21.14 -8.50 -9.07
N GLY A 34 20.69 -9.54 -9.78
CA GLY A 34 19.69 -10.50 -9.31
C GLY A 34 18.22 -10.14 -9.61
N TYR A 35 17.94 -8.99 -10.25
CA TYR A 35 16.57 -8.47 -10.43
C TYR A 35 16.19 -8.19 -11.90
N ASN A 36 16.61 -9.03 -12.85
CA ASN A 36 16.34 -8.93 -14.30
C ASN A 36 14.85 -9.15 -14.69
N PHE A 37 13.90 -8.55 -13.96
CA PHE A 37 12.46 -8.62 -14.17
C PHE A 37 11.79 -7.30 -13.73
N MET A 38 10.51 -7.12 -14.05
CA MET A 38 9.77 -5.91 -13.67
C MET A 38 9.50 -5.87 -12.15
N THR A 39 10.31 -5.09 -11.43
CA THR A 39 10.00 -4.59 -10.07
C THR A 39 9.48 -3.16 -10.14
N CYS A 40 8.87 -2.70 -9.06
CA CYS A 40 8.41 -1.32 -8.87
C CYS A 40 9.41 -0.30 -9.47
N ALA A 41 8.92 0.58 -10.34
CA ALA A 41 9.75 1.62 -10.97
C ALA A 41 10.11 2.76 -10.00
N GLY A 42 9.43 2.85 -8.85
CA GLY A 42 9.64 3.87 -7.83
C GLY A 42 10.98 3.78 -7.10
N TYR A 43 11.48 4.92 -6.69
CA TYR A 43 12.68 5.10 -5.88
C TYR A 43 12.32 5.10 -4.39
N ALA A 44 13.08 4.37 -3.57
CA ALA A 44 12.87 4.27 -2.12
C ALA A 44 13.96 5.07 -1.38
N PRO A 45 13.68 6.29 -0.88
CA PRO A 45 14.71 7.16 -0.29
C PRO A 45 15.42 6.53 0.90
N SER A 46 14.68 5.82 1.76
CA SER A 46 15.19 5.10 2.93
C SER A 46 16.14 3.93 2.61
N ALA A 47 16.27 3.55 1.34
CA ALA A 47 17.19 2.51 0.88
C ALA A 47 18.21 3.02 -0.15
N GLY A 48 18.17 4.30 -0.54
CA GLY A 48 19.07 4.90 -1.53
C GLY A 48 18.98 4.31 -2.95
N ARG A 49 17.90 3.58 -3.29
CA ARG A 49 17.83 2.81 -4.56
C ARG A 49 16.39 2.58 -5.05
N ARG A 50 16.28 2.00 -6.26
CA ARG A 50 15.01 1.51 -6.81
C ARG A 50 14.34 0.47 -5.91
N CYS A 51 13.02 0.49 -5.88
CA CYS A 51 12.21 -0.47 -5.15
C CYS A 51 12.24 -1.86 -5.82
N ARG A 52 12.74 -2.86 -5.08
CA ARG A 52 12.82 -4.27 -5.51
C ARG A 52 11.52 -5.06 -5.32
N MET A 53 10.45 -4.42 -4.87
CA MET A 53 9.15 -5.08 -4.68
C MET A 53 8.56 -5.47 -6.05
N ARG A 54 8.10 -6.72 -6.19
CA ARG A 54 7.41 -7.18 -7.40
C ARG A 54 6.09 -6.42 -7.59
N ILE A 55 5.78 -6.10 -8.84
CA ILE A 55 4.50 -5.54 -9.27
C ILE A 55 3.49 -6.70 -9.43
N ASN A 56 2.19 -6.40 -9.27
CA ASN A 56 1.09 -7.33 -9.52
C ASN A 56 1.23 -8.03 -10.90
N ALA A 57 0.79 -9.29 -11.03
CA ALA A 57 0.90 -10.04 -12.28
C ALA A 57 0.17 -9.34 -13.44
N TYR A 58 -1.13 -9.10 -13.28
CA TYR A 58 -1.97 -8.40 -14.26
C TYR A 58 -1.37 -7.06 -14.74
N ASN A 59 -0.80 -6.27 -13.81
CA ASN A 59 -0.12 -5.02 -14.14
C ASN A 59 1.13 -5.27 -15.01
N ARG A 60 1.95 -6.29 -14.71
CA ARG A 60 3.14 -6.63 -15.53
C ARG A 60 2.75 -7.07 -16.94
N ASP A 61 1.65 -7.80 -17.08
CA ASP A 61 1.15 -8.27 -18.37
C ASP A 61 0.63 -7.08 -19.20
N SER A 62 -0.18 -6.21 -18.58
CA SER A 62 -0.68 -4.96 -19.19
C SER A 62 0.44 -3.96 -19.56
N ILE A 63 1.46 -3.83 -18.70
CA ILE A 63 2.69 -3.07 -19.01
C ILE A 63 3.36 -3.68 -20.23
N THR A 64 3.60 -4.99 -20.25
CA THR A 64 4.32 -5.67 -21.35
C THR A 64 3.59 -5.48 -22.69
N GLN A 65 2.27 -5.66 -22.71
CA GLN A 65 1.45 -5.41 -23.91
C GLN A 65 1.53 -3.94 -24.37
N THR A 66 1.45 -2.99 -23.44
CA THR A 66 1.54 -1.55 -23.76
C THR A 66 2.92 -1.15 -24.29
N LEU A 67 3.99 -1.78 -23.77
CA LEU A 67 5.36 -1.59 -24.27
C LEU A 67 5.57 -2.22 -25.65
N ASP A 68 4.90 -3.32 -25.98
CA ASP A 68 4.92 -3.87 -27.35
C ASP A 68 4.22 -2.91 -28.32
N ASP A 69 3.00 -2.48 -27.99
CA ASP A 69 2.20 -1.55 -28.81
C ASP A 69 2.96 -0.25 -29.16
N ILE A 70 3.63 0.39 -28.19
CA ILE A 70 4.39 1.64 -28.45
C ILE A 70 5.71 1.40 -29.18
N SER A 71 6.23 0.17 -29.25
CA SER A 71 7.47 -0.14 -29.98
C SER A 71 7.34 0.01 -31.50
N TYR A 72 6.10 -0.03 -32.03
CA TYR A 72 5.79 0.24 -33.43
C TYR A 72 5.45 1.72 -33.72
N LEU A 73 5.43 2.58 -32.69
CA LEU A 73 5.14 4.01 -32.80
C LEU A 73 6.42 4.85 -32.68
N SER A 74 6.39 6.06 -33.22
CA SER A 74 7.49 7.02 -33.09
C SER A 74 7.66 7.45 -31.63
N PRO A 75 8.89 7.54 -31.06
CA PRO A 75 9.12 7.99 -29.68
C PRO A 75 8.55 9.37 -29.33
N ASN A 76 8.25 10.21 -30.33
CA ASN A 76 7.67 11.55 -30.15
C ASN A 76 6.15 11.62 -30.44
N ASP A 77 5.50 10.49 -30.72
CA ASP A 77 4.06 10.43 -30.98
C ASP A 77 3.24 10.68 -29.69
N PRO A 78 2.25 11.60 -29.69
CA PRO A 78 1.37 11.83 -28.55
C PRO A 78 0.67 10.55 -28.02
N ALA A 79 0.39 9.58 -28.88
CA ALA A 79 -0.18 8.29 -28.49
C ALA A 79 0.76 7.48 -27.59
N VAL A 80 2.08 7.59 -27.76
CA VAL A 80 3.08 6.97 -26.87
C VAL A 80 2.99 7.59 -25.48
N ILE A 81 2.93 8.93 -25.37
CA ILE A 81 2.82 9.60 -24.06
C ILE A 81 1.51 9.24 -23.36
N SER A 82 0.39 9.16 -24.09
CA SER A 82 -0.90 8.72 -23.56
C SER A 82 -0.86 7.28 -23.03
N ARG A 83 -0.28 6.35 -23.82
CA ARG A 83 -0.09 4.95 -23.45
C ARG A 83 0.90 4.75 -22.30
N LEU A 84 1.90 5.61 -22.15
CA LEU A 84 2.79 5.58 -20.98
C LEU A 84 2.08 6.06 -19.70
N ARG A 85 1.19 7.05 -19.79
CA ARG A 85 0.44 7.58 -18.63
C ARG A 85 -0.45 6.51 -17.99
N THR A 86 -1.08 5.63 -18.78
CA THR A 86 -1.92 4.56 -18.24
C THR A 86 -1.12 3.52 -17.44
N ILE A 87 0.15 3.27 -17.79
CA ILE A 87 0.99 2.25 -17.12
C ILE A 87 1.88 2.78 -16.00
N ALA A 88 2.02 4.10 -15.84
CA ALA A 88 2.89 4.69 -14.81
C ALA A 88 2.50 4.31 -13.37
N GLY A 89 1.21 4.44 -13.02
CA GLY A 89 0.66 3.96 -11.73
C GLY A 89 0.75 2.44 -11.57
N PRO A 90 0.31 1.64 -12.57
CA PRO A 90 0.49 0.19 -12.57
C PRO A 90 1.94 -0.30 -12.41
N ALA A 91 2.95 0.45 -12.85
CA ALA A 91 4.37 0.14 -12.69
C ALA A 91 4.93 0.40 -11.27
N LEU A 92 4.09 0.84 -10.33
CA LEU A 92 4.46 1.14 -8.95
C LEU A 92 3.87 0.13 -7.96
N CYS A 93 4.54 -0.10 -6.83
CA CYS A 93 3.97 -0.94 -5.78
C CYS A 93 2.91 -0.17 -4.98
N VAL A 94 1.72 -0.76 -4.87
CA VAL A 94 0.52 -0.16 -4.25
C VAL A 94 0.77 0.40 -2.85
N ARG A 95 1.61 -0.27 -2.05
CA ARG A 95 1.84 0.05 -0.62
C ARG A 95 2.63 1.33 -0.31
N TRP A 96 3.45 1.83 -1.23
CA TRP A 96 4.48 2.84 -0.87
C TRP A 96 4.79 3.91 -1.92
N HIS A 97 4.67 3.61 -3.22
CA HIS A 97 5.26 4.48 -4.26
C HIS A 97 4.25 4.98 -5.31
N GLN A 98 2.94 4.73 -5.15
CA GLN A 98 1.91 5.16 -6.13
C GLN A 98 1.93 6.68 -6.41
N ASN A 99 2.30 7.49 -5.41
CA ASN A 99 2.49 8.94 -5.54
C ASN A 99 3.64 9.35 -6.49
N GLN A 100 4.51 8.44 -6.91
CA GLN A 100 5.62 8.72 -7.84
C GLN A 100 5.23 8.58 -9.32
N ALA A 101 3.96 8.27 -9.64
CA ALA A 101 3.52 8.01 -11.02
C ALA A 101 3.85 9.17 -11.97
N GLU A 102 3.55 10.42 -11.57
CA GLU A 102 3.84 11.59 -12.41
C GLU A 102 5.34 11.88 -12.50
N THR A 103 6.10 11.69 -11.41
CA THR A 103 7.57 11.79 -11.41
C THR A 103 8.20 10.82 -12.41
N ILE A 104 7.66 9.60 -12.51
CA ILE A 104 8.12 8.58 -13.46
C ILE A 104 7.69 8.91 -14.89
N MET A 105 6.49 9.46 -15.09
CA MET A 105 6.08 10.00 -16.39
C MET A 105 7.03 11.09 -16.88
N MET A 106 7.41 12.04 -16.01
CA MET A 106 8.39 13.08 -16.36
C MET A 106 9.78 12.49 -16.68
N GLN A 107 10.21 11.43 -15.98
CA GLN A 107 11.46 10.72 -16.30
C GLN A 107 11.39 10.00 -17.65
N TRP A 108 10.29 9.31 -17.94
CA TRP A 108 10.07 8.63 -19.22
C TRP A 108 9.97 9.61 -20.38
N GLN A 109 9.22 10.71 -20.22
CA GLN A 109 9.12 11.77 -21.22
C GLN A 109 10.48 12.42 -21.49
N ARG A 110 11.30 12.65 -20.45
CA ARG A 110 12.69 13.15 -20.61
C ARG A 110 13.56 12.15 -21.37
N LYS A 111 13.43 10.84 -21.12
CA LYS A 111 14.14 9.79 -21.87
C LYS A 111 13.73 9.73 -23.33
N LEU A 112 12.44 9.90 -23.65
CA LEU A 112 11.96 10.03 -25.04
C LEU A 112 12.55 11.27 -25.72
N GLN A 113 12.58 12.41 -25.04
CA GLN A 113 13.23 13.64 -25.54
C GLN A 113 14.75 13.48 -25.75
N GLN A 114 15.40 12.58 -25.02
CA GLN A 114 16.82 12.22 -25.20
C GLN A 114 17.07 11.26 -26.38
N LEU A 115 16.03 10.66 -26.97
CA LEU A 115 16.13 9.94 -28.25
C LEU A 115 16.08 10.87 -29.48
N LYS A 116 16.10 12.19 -29.30
CA LYS A 116 16.31 13.14 -30.40
C LYS A 116 17.72 12.96 -31.02
N PRO A 117 17.87 13.17 -32.35
CA PRO A 117 19.19 13.29 -32.96
C PRO A 117 19.99 14.46 -32.33
N PRO A 118 21.33 14.39 -32.35
CA PRO A 118 22.19 15.24 -31.52
C PRO A 118 22.12 16.73 -31.89
N GLN A 119 22.28 17.58 -30.87
CA GLN A 119 22.44 19.04 -30.95
C GLN A 119 23.50 19.50 -29.93
N ILE A 120 24.10 20.67 -30.16
CA ILE A 120 25.44 21.03 -29.67
C ILE A 120 25.41 22.09 -28.54
N GLY A 121 26.25 21.97 -27.49
CA GLY A 121 26.61 23.10 -26.60
C GLY A 121 26.83 22.80 -25.10
N GLY A 122 27.80 23.49 -24.47
CA GLY A 122 28.03 23.55 -23.00
C GLY A 122 27.45 24.84 -22.34
N ARG A 123 27.86 25.35 -21.16
CA ARG A 123 28.96 25.07 -20.19
C ARG A 123 28.67 25.81 -18.84
N THR A 124 29.49 25.73 -17.77
CA THR A 124 29.23 26.33 -16.41
C THR A 124 30.47 26.97 -15.71
N ARG A 125 30.31 27.85 -14.67
CA ARG A 125 31.40 28.36 -13.74
C ARG A 125 30.92 29.13 -12.46
N THR A 126 31.82 29.56 -11.53
CA THR A 126 31.57 29.93 -10.09
C THR A 126 32.49 31.03 -9.40
N LYS A 127 32.16 31.39 -8.11
CA LYS A 127 32.64 32.32 -6.99
C LYS A 127 34.13 32.82 -6.80
N PRO A 128 34.48 33.89 -5.98
CA PRO A 128 35.09 33.81 -4.57
C PRO A 128 34.98 35.06 -3.57
N GLU A 129 35.88 35.28 -2.52
CA GLU A 129 35.66 36.03 -1.19
C GLU A 129 36.96 36.46 -0.30
N ARG A 130 36.96 37.33 0.80
CA ARG A 130 38.14 37.69 1.76
C ARG A 130 37.94 38.55 3.14
N THR A 131 38.92 38.69 4.13
CA THR A 131 38.94 39.43 5.53
C THR A 131 40.38 39.91 6.12
N ARG A 132 40.87 40.39 7.35
CA ARG A 132 40.57 40.74 8.85
C ARG A 132 41.79 41.38 9.74
N ARG A 133 41.72 42.30 10.81
CA ARG A 133 42.81 42.72 11.88
C ARG A 133 42.49 43.73 13.12
N THR A 134 43.24 43.85 14.29
CA THR A 134 43.13 44.82 15.53
C THR A 134 44.39 45.08 16.54
N MET A 135 44.39 45.95 17.64
CA MET A 135 45.42 46.11 18.81
C MET A 135 45.15 47.04 20.14
N LYS A 136 46.13 47.43 21.08
CA LYS A 136 46.05 47.77 22.62
C LYS A 136 47.14 48.75 23.34
N GLN A 137 46.99 49.39 24.59
CA GLN A 137 47.94 49.60 25.84
C GLN A 137 47.66 50.70 27.03
N GLU A 138 48.49 50.91 28.14
CA GLU A 138 48.25 51.53 29.56
C GLU A 138 49.52 52.21 30.35
N PHE A 139 49.75 52.88 31.58
CA PHE A 139 49.16 53.59 32.85
C PHE A 139 50.24 54.28 33.92
N THR A 140 49.98 55.20 34.98
CA THR A 140 50.95 55.88 36.04
C THR A 140 50.38 56.70 37.35
N GLU A 141 51.15 57.14 38.46
CA GLU A 141 50.76 57.88 39.80
C GLU A 141 51.82 58.79 40.65
N ASP A 142 51.44 59.80 41.56
CA ASP A 142 52.27 60.85 42.39
C ASP A 142 51.65 61.57 43.74
N GLU A 143 52.37 62.33 44.69
CA GLU A 143 51.94 62.95 46.09
C GLU A 143 52.72 64.24 46.78
N ASP A 144 52.25 65.00 47.90
CA ASP A 144 52.77 66.33 48.58
C ASP A 144 52.47 66.73 50.16
N GLU A 145 53.00 67.84 50.88
CA GLU A 145 52.78 68.34 52.38
C GLU A 145 53.19 69.86 52.92
N ASP A 146 53.08 70.35 54.26
CA ASP A 146 53.02 71.82 54.87
C ASP A 146 53.76 72.31 56.29
N GLU A 147 53.57 73.56 56.94
CA GLU A 147 54.39 74.31 58.10
C GLU A 147 53.72 75.44 59.13
N ASP A 148 54.33 76.00 60.28
CA ASP A 148 53.86 77.04 61.41
C ASP A 148 55.00 77.75 62.39
N GLU A 149 55.04 78.65 63.50
CA GLU A 149 54.30 79.59 64.53
C GLU A 149 55.27 80.53 65.53
N ASP A 150 54.87 81.57 66.44
CA ASP A 150 55.47 82.16 67.80
C ASP A 150 55.52 83.76 68.29
N THR A 151 55.82 84.20 69.60
CA THR A 151 56.26 85.56 70.35
C THR A 151 55.29 86.62 71.13
N ASP A 152 55.51 87.68 72.06
CA ASP A 152 56.47 88.33 73.12
C ASP A 152 55.92 89.62 74.02
N GLU A 153 56.54 90.22 75.15
CA GLU A 153 56.01 91.38 76.11
C GLU A 153 57.00 92.20 77.16
N GLU A 154 56.73 93.44 77.81
CA GLU A 154 57.59 94.31 78.82
C GLU A 154 56.94 95.53 79.74
N ASP A 155 57.62 96.32 80.71
CA ASP A 155 57.08 97.36 81.79
C ASP A 155 58.02 98.53 82.52
N GLU A 156 57.60 99.53 83.43
CA GLU A 156 58.34 100.81 84.01
C GLU A 156 58.00 101.51 85.48
N ASP A 157 58.67 102.63 86.05
CA ASP A 157 58.52 103.41 87.44
C ASP A 157 58.97 104.99 87.52
N GLU A 158 59.26 105.95 88.52
CA GLU A 158 59.56 106.23 90.04
C GLU A 158 59.63 107.80 90.57
N SER A 159 59.68 108.24 91.91
CA SER A 159 60.33 109.48 92.65
C SER A 159 59.70 110.24 93.93
N GLU A 160 60.48 110.93 94.85
CA GLU A 160 60.11 111.46 96.25
C GLU A 160 60.64 112.88 96.80
N ASP A 161 60.30 113.25 98.09
CA ASP A 161 60.92 114.17 99.13
C ASP A 161 60.29 115.55 99.59
N GLU A 162 59.62 115.61 100.78
CA GLU A 162 59.67 116.72 101.81
C GLU A 162 58.93 116.38 103.16
N ASP A 163 59.21 117.14 104.23
CA ASP A 163 58.53 117.23 105.56
C ASP A 163 58.50 116.05 106.59
N GLN A 164 59.43 116.10 107.56
CA GLN A 164 59.47 115.24 108.76
C GLN A 164 58.34 115.47 109.78
N SER A 165 57.53 116.52 109.63
CA SER A 165 56.27 116.67 110.42
C SER A 165 55.08 115.97 109.77
N LEU A 166 55.20 115.59 108.49
CA LEU A 166 54.30 114.63 107.86
C LEU A 166 54.62 113.22 108.37
N GLU A 167 55.88 112.91 108.67
CA GLU A 167 56.38 111.58 109.03
C GLU A 167 55.74 110.97 110.30
N ASP A 168 55.60 111.73 111.40
CA ASP A 168 54.96 111.24 112.65
C ASP A 168 53.45 110.95 112.46
N LEU A 169 52.80 111.73 111.60
CA LEU A 169 51.39 111.57 111.21
C LEU A 169 51.22 110.44 110.19
N GLN A 170 52.15 110.31 109.24
CA GLN A 170 52.30 109.18 108.37
C GLN A 170 52.52 107.91 109.20
N ASP A 171 53.26 107.92 110.30
CA ASP A 171 53.52 106.72 111.09
C ASP A 171 52.32 106.27 111.94
N GLN A 172 51.51 107.19 112.46
CA GLN A 172 50.18 106.85 112.97
C GLN A 172 49.29 106.26 111.86
N LEU A 173 49.32 106.85 110.66
CA LEU A 173 48.60 106.32 109.50
C LEU A 173 49.16 104.96 109.05
N ARG A 174 50.48 104.74 109.14
CA ARG A 174 51.20 103.50 108.79
C ARG A 174 50.81 102.40 109.77
N GLN A 175 50.78 102.69 111.07
CA GLN A 175 50.30 101.76 112.09
C GLN A 175 48.79 101.44 111.95
N LEU A 176 47.96 102.39 111.54
CA LEU A 176 46.55 102.15 111.23
C LEU A 176 46.40 101.31 109.96
N MET A 177 47.06 101.67 108.87
CA MET A 177 47.05 100.96 107.60
C MET A 177 47.63 99.54 107.73
N ASP A 178 48.67 99.35 108.54
CA ASP A 178 49.25 98.04 108.84
C ASP A 178 48.32 97.19 109.74
N ARG A 179 47.55 97.80 110.66
CA ARG A 179 46.45 97.13 111.37
C ARG A 179 45.30 96.76 110.42
N PHE A 180 44.91 97.64 109.49
CA PHE A 180 43.90 97.34 108.47
C PHE A 180 44.38 96.22 107.55
N LYS A 181 45.61 96.29 107.03
CA LYS A 181 46.25 95.25 106.21
C LYS A 181 46.33 93.91 106.95
N LYS A 182 46.66 93.90 108.24
CA LYS A 182 46.65 92.68 109.07
C LYS A 182 45.25 92.16 109.42
N MET A 183 44.20 92.97 109.34
CA MET A 183 42.81 92.50 109.37
C MET A 183 42.36 91.97 108.01
N GLU A 184 42.70 92.66 106.93
CA GLU A 184 42.37 92.29 105.55
C GLU A 184 43.08 91.00 105.15
N GLU A 185 44.37 90.83 105.44
CA GLU A 185 45.11 89.57 105.25
C GLU A 185 44.47 88.42 106.02
N LYS A 186 44.00 88.64 107.26
CA LYS A 186 43.26 87.63 108.02
C LYS A 186 41.93 87.27 107.33
N GLN A 187 41.15 88.27 106.94
CA GLN A 187 39.86 88.08 106.26
C GLN A 187 40.05 87.39 104.90
N ASN A 188 41.06 87.77 104.14
CA ASN A 188 41.38 87.22 102.82
C ASN A 188 41.99 85.80 102.93
N LYS A 189 42.81 85.53 103.96
CA LYS A 189 43.28 84.18 104.30
C LYS A 189 42.12 83.26 104.68
N GLN A 190 41.12 83.76 105.41
CA GLN A 190 39.93 83.00 105.75
C GLN A 190 39.03 82.78 104.50
N ARG A 191 38.80 83.79 103.66
CA ARG A 191 38.13 83.63 102.36
C ARG A 191 38.84 82.61 101.46
N ARG A 192 40.18 82.59 101.43
CA ARG A 192 40.98 81.58 100.70
C ARG A 192 40.80 80.17 101.28
N GLN A 193 40.67 80.01 102.59
CA GLN A 193 40.35 78.73 103.22
C GLN A 193 38.93 78.27 102.87
N ASP A 194 37.91 79.13 103.01
CA ASP A 194 36.51 78.80 102.71
C ASP A 194 36.28 78.45 101.23
N GLN A 195 36.92 79.18 100.30
CA GLN A 195 36.93 78.85 98.87
C GLN A 195 37.64 77.52 98.60
N GLY A 196 38.72 77.22 99.35
CA GLY A 196 39.45 75.95 99.28
C GLY A 196 38.64 74.75 99.78
N TYR A 197 37.73 74.94 100.74
CA TYR A 197 36.77 73.92 101.16
C TYR A 197 35.68 73.70 100.11
N LYS A 198 35.01 74.77 99.64
CA LYS A 198 33.93 74.66 98.63
C LYS A 198 34.41 73.98 97.34
N ARG A 199 35.58 74.36 96.81
CA ARG A 199 36.17 73.70 95.63
C ARG A 199 36.44 72.20 95.81
N LYS A 200 36.58 71.70 97.04
CA LYS A 200 36.73 70.26 97.32
C LYS A 200 35.38 69.55 97.38
N GLU A 201 34.39 70.16 98.03
CA GLU A 201 33.02 69.62 98.07
C GLU A 201 32.41 69.52 96.66
N ASP A 202 32.49 70.60 95.87
CA ASP A 202 32.01 70.62 94.48
C ASP A 202 32.63 69.49 93.64
N ARG A 203 33.95 69.26 93.78
CA ARG A 203 34.64 68.19 93.04
C ARG A 203 34.09 66.81 93.40
N VAL A 204 33.99 66.49 94.69
CA VAL A 204 33.43 65.21 95.18
C VAL A 204 31.99 65.02 94.72
N VAL A 205 31.17 66.08 94.73
CA VAL A 205 29.79 66.05 94.22
C VAL A 205 29.76 65.81 92.70
N THR A 206 30.65 66.44 91.91
CA THR A 206 30.70 66.22 90.46
C THR A 206 31.16 64.82 90.08
N ASP A 207 32.17 64.26 90.76
CA ASP A 207 32.73 62.95 90.41
C ASP A 207 31.77 61.81 90.81
N ARG A 208 31.17 61.86 92.01
CA ARG A 208 30.09 60.92 92.41
C ARG A 208 28.90 60.93 91.43
N ARG A 209 28.61 62.09 90.82
CA ARG A 209 27.54 62.29 89.83
C ARG A 209 27.93 61.82 88.41
N LYS A 210 29.22 61.56 88.14
CA LYS A 210 29.69 60.83 86.94
C LYS A 210 29.55 59.32 87.16
N GLU A 211 30.08 58.80 88.26
CA GLU A 211 30.01 57.37 88.61
C GLU A 211 28.58 56.84 88.60
N GLU A 212 27.62 57.57 89.18
CA GLU A 212 26.20 57.15 89.15
C GLU A 212 25.61 57.12 87.73
N ARG A 213 26.03 58.03 86.84
CA ARG A 213 25.60 58.02 85.42
C ARG A 213 26.20 56.85 84.66
N GLU A 214 27.45 56.48 84.95
CA GLU A 214 28.12 55.35 84.30
C GLU A 214 27.55 54.01 84.78
N ARG A 215 27.30 53.85 86.09
CA ARG A 215 26.59 52.68 86.62
C ARG A 215 25.20 52.51 85.99
N ARG A 216 24.40 53.59 85.90
CA ARG A 216 23.10 53.55 85.20
C ARG A 216 23.22 53.09 83.75
N ARG A 217 24.16 53.68 82.98
CA ARG A 217 24.43 53.28 81.59
C ARG A 217 24.86 51.82 81.45
N SER A 218 25.61 51.29 82.40
CA SER A 218 26.00 49.87 82.42
C SER A 218 24.80 48.97 82.68
N GLU A 219 23.99 49.29 83.70
CA GLU A 219 22.78 48.53 84.04
C GLU A 219 21.71 48.58 82.94
N GLU A 220 21.58 49.71 82.24
CA GLU A 220 20.66 49.85 81.10
C GLU A 220 21.11 48.95 79.94
N LYS A 221 22.41 48.97 79.58
CA LYS A 221 22.99 48.08 78.56
C LYS A 221 22.84 46.59 78.92
N GLU A 222 23.03 46.21 80.18
CA GLU A 222 22.86 44.82 80.62
C GLU A 222 21.38 44.38 80.52
N LYS A 223 20.45 45.25 80.92
CA LYS A 223 19.00 44.99 80.80
C LYS A 223 18.53 44.92 79.35
N GLU A 224 19.13 45.71 78.46
CA GLU A 224 18.87 45.68 77.01
C GLU A 224 19.44 44.42 76.36
N ALA A 225 20.71 44.08 76.61
CA ALA A 225 21.34 42.85 76.14
C ALA A 225 20.56 41.60 76.58
N ARG A 226 20.15 41.54 77.85
CA ARG A 226 19.36 40.43 78.41
C ARG A 226 17.92 40.36 77.89
N ARG A 227 17.38 41.46 77.34
CA ARG A 227 16.12 41.45 76.57
C ARG A 227 16.35 40.89 75.17
N LEU A 228 17.35 41.38 74.45
CA LEU A 228 17.69 40.94 73.09
C LEU A 228 18.10 39.46 73.04
N GLU A 229 18.83 38.97 74.04
CA GLU A 229 19.17 37.55 74.18
C GLU A 229 17.93 36.68 74.40
N ARG A 230 17.02 37.09 75.29
CA ARG A 230 15.74 36.39 75.51
C ARG A 230 14.90 36.38 74.24
N GLU A 231 14.76 37.52 73.57
CA GLU A 231 13.99 37.66 72.34
C GLU A 231 14.57 36.80 71.20
N ARG A 232 15.89 36.66 71.12
CA ARG A 232 16.56 35.74 70.18
C ARG A 232 16.24 34.28 70.50
N LEU A 233 16.39 33.86 71.76
CA LEU A 233 16.11 32.48 72.18
C LEU A 233 14.62 32.12 72.01
N GLU A 234 13.71 33.05 72.29
CA GLU A 234 12.27 32.88 72.13
C GLU A 234 11.89 32.79 70.64
N LYS A 235 12.48 33.63 69.77
CA LYS A 235 12.33 33.52 68.32
C LYS A 235 12.90 32.21 67.77
N GLU A 236 14.10 31.81 68.17
CA GLU A 236 14.75 30.57 67.72
C GLU A 236 13.98 29.32 68.18
N TRP A 237 13.37 29.35 69.38
CA TRP A 237 12.52 28.26 69.85
C TRP A 237 11.20 28.17 69.07
N MET A 238 10.51 29.30 68.88
CA MET A 238 9.27 29.37 68.09
C MET A 238 9.50 28.98 66.62
N GLU A 239 10.62 29.41 66.01
CA GLU A 239 10.99 29.07 64.64
C GLU A 239 11.28 27.56 64.50
N LYS A 240 11.98 26.95 65.45
CA LYS A 240 12.21 25.48 65.47
C LYS A 240 10.90 24.71 65.66
N GLU A 241 10.04 25.11 66.59
CA GLU A 241 8.76 24.43 66.81
C GLU A 241 7.84 24.55 65.59
N TRP A 242 7.85 25.70 64.91
CA TRP A 242 7.08 25.92 63.69
C TRP A 242 7.63 25.10 62.51
N LEU A 243 8.95 25.06 62.30
CA LEU A 243 9.60 24.23 61.28
C LEU A 243 9.39 22.73 61.52
N GLU A 244 9.40 22.26 62.76
CA GLU A 244 9.15 20.85 63.07
C GLU A 244 7.67 20.48 62.83
N LYS A 245 6.73 21.33 63.24
CA LYS A 245 5.30 21.18 62.91
C LYS A 245 5.05 21.20 61.40
N GLU A 246 5.61 22.17 60.67
CA GLU A 246 5.43 22.29 59.23
C GLU A 246 6.02 21.07 58.48
N ARG A 247 7.17 20.55 58.93
CA ARG A 247 7.75 19.31 58.38
C ARG A 247 6.89 18.09 58.66
N LEU A 248 6.40 17.91 59.88
CA LEU A 248 5.52 16.78 60.24
C LEU A 248 4.18 16.84 59.49
N GLU A 249 3.61 18.02 59.31
CA GLU A 249 2.37 18.21 58.55
C GLU A 249 2.58 17.98 57.05
N LYS A 250 3.66 18.52 56.46
CA LYS A 250 4.06 18.22 55.07
C LYS A 250 4.30 16.73 54.85
N GLU A 251 5.04 16.06 55.74
CA GLU A 251 5.33 14.63 55.61
C GLU A 251 4.06 13.77 55.70
N ARG A 252 3.11 14.13 56.57
CA ARG A 252 1.80 13.47 56.64
C ARG A 252 0.95 13.71 55.39
N LEU A 253 0.85 14.95 54.93
CA LEU A 253 0.12 15.31 53.70
C LEU A 253 0.73 14.67 52.46
N GLU A 254 2.06 14.58 52.37
CA GLU A 254 2.76 13.90 51.28
C GLU A 254 2.52 12.39 51.31
N LYS A 255 2.64 11.74 52.48
CA LYS A 255 2.32 10.31 52.64
C LYS A 255 0.86 10.01 52.27
N GLU A 256 -0.10 10.81 52.74
CA GLU A 256 -1.51 10.64 52.40
C GLU A 256 -1.76 10.84 50.90
N ARG A 257 -1.17 11.88 50.29
CA ARG A 257 -1.27 12.11 48.84
C ARG A 257 -0.67 10.96 48.03
N VAL A 258 0.52 10.47 48.40
CA VAL A 258 1.20 9.37 47.71
C VAL A 258 0.41 8.06 47.85
N GLU A 259 -0.16 7.76 49.02
CA GLU A 259 -1.01 6.58 49.19
C GLU A 259 -2.31 6.68 48.38
N LYS A 260 -2.98 7.84 48.44
CA LYS A 260 -4.22 8.12 47.70
C LYS A 260 -4.00 8.06 46.19
N GLU A 261 -2.92 8.67 45.69
CA GLU A 261 -2.53 8.60 44.27
C GLU A 261 -2.15 7.17 43.86
N ARG A 262 -1.47 6.40 44.72
CA ARG A 262 -1.13 4.99 44.45
C ARG A 262 -2.37 4.10 44.42
N LEU A 263 -3.36 4.33 45.29
CA LEU A 263 -4.65 3.66 45.27
C LEU A 263 -5.48 4.04 44.03
N GLU A 264 -5.50 5.32 43.66
CA GLU A 264 -6.20 5.82 42.48
C GLU A 264 -5.58 5.30 41.18
N LYS A 265 -4.26 5.36 41.02
CA LYS A 265 -3.52 4.71 39.92
C LYS A 265 -3.83 3.22 39.84
N LYS A 266 -3.85 2.50 40.96
CA LYS A 266 -4.17 1.06 41.02
C LYS A 266 -5.65 0.75 40.71
N ARG A 267 -6.57 1.69 40.94
CA ARG A 267 -7.98 1.59 40.50
C ARG A 267 -8.10 1.84 39.00
N LEU A 268 -7.52 2.93 38.49
CA LEU A 268 -7.51 3.29 37.07
C LEU A 268 -6.82 2.22 36.22
N GLU A 269 -5.71 1.65 36.68
CA GLU A 269 -5.01 0.53 36.04
C GLU A 269 -5.91 -0.71 35.95
N LYS A 270 -6.52 -1.13 37.07
CA LYS A 270 -7.48 -2.25 37.08
C LYS A 270 -8.69 -2.00 36.16
N GLU A 271 -9.19 -0.78 36.11
CA GLU A 271 -10.31 -0.42 35.25
C GLU A 271 -9.92 -0.44 33.77
N ARG A 272 -8.75 0.11 33.41
CA ARG A 272 -8.18 0.02 32.06
C ARG A 272 -7.97 -1.43 31.65
N LEU A 273 -7.37 -2.27 32.50
CA LEU A 273 -7.17 -3.70 32.23
C LEU A 273 -8.51 -4.45 32.07
N LYS A 274 -9.55 -4.08 32.83
CA LYS A 274 -10.90 -4.66 32.67
C LYS A 274 -11.56 -4.20 31.36
N LYS A 275 -11.46 -2.91 31.01
CA LYS A 275 -11.95 -2.35 29.74
C LYS A 275 -11.24 -3.00 28.54
N GLU A 276 -9.92 -3.08 28.58
CA GLU A 276 -9.08 -3.69 27.53
C GLU A 276 -9.39 -5.19 27.34
N ARG A 277 -9.62 -5.95 28.44
CA ARG A 277 -10.04 -7.36 28.33
C ARG A 277 -11.43 -7.50 27.71
N LEU A 278 -12.40 -6.67 28.10
CA LEU A 278 -13.75 -6.69 27.52
C LEU A 278 -13.76 -6.24 26.05
N GLU A 279 -12.90 -5.28 25.68
CA GLU A 279 -12.73 -4.83 24.31
C GLU A 279 -12.08 -5.91 23.44
N LYS A 280 -11.02 -6.56 23.92
CA LYS A 280 -10.40 -7.72 23.26
C LYS A 280 -11.38 -8.87 23.08
N GLU A 281 -12.15 -9.23 24.12
CA GLU A 281 -13.18 -10.28 24.04
C GLU A 281 -14.29 -9.93 23.04
N ARG A 282 -14.73 -8.67 22.97
CA ARG A 282 -15.69 -8.21 21.96
C ARG A 282 -15.12 -8.31 20.54
N ILE A 283 -13.91 -7.82 20.31
CA ILE A 283 -13.24 -7.88 19.00
C ILE A 283 -13.00 -9.34 18.57
N GLU A 284 -12.66 -10.23 19.52
CA GLU A 284 -12.48 -11.65 19.25
C GLU A 284 -13.81 -12.34 18.90
N LYS A 285 -14.90 -12.08 19.65
CA LYS A 285 -16.24 -12.55 19.33
C LYS A 285 -16.74 -12.05 17.98
N GLU A 286 -16.57 -10.75 17.69
CA GLU A 286 -16.96 -10.15 16.41
C GLU A 286 -16.18 -10.77 15.23
N ARG A 287 -14.87 -10.98 15.39
CA ARG A 287 -14.04 -11.67 14.39
C ARG A 287 -14.46 -13.13 14.18
N LEU A 288 -14.76 -13.88 15.25
CA LEU A 288 -15.22 -15.27 15.17
C LEU A 288 -16.62 -15.37 14.54
N GLU A 289 -17.53 -14.45 14.85
CA GLU A 289 -18.85 -14.40 14.23
C GLU A 289 -18.74 -14.05 12.73
N LYS A 290 -17.89 -13.08 12.38
CA LYS A 290 -17.61 -12.72 10.99
C LYS A 290 -16.95 -13.87 10.22
N GLU A 291 -15.96 -14.55 10.79
CA GLU A 291 -15.33 -15.72 10.17
C GLU A 291 -16.33 -16.86 9.97
N ARG A 292 -17.24 -17.10 10.93
CA ARG A 292 -18.34 -18.05 10.76
C ARG A 292 -19.26 -17.66 9.61
N LYS A 293 -19.70 -16.41 9.53
CA LYS A 293 -20.56 -15.90 8.45
C LYS A 293 -19.87 -16.00 7.09
N GLU A 294 -18.63 -15.54 6.95
CA GLU A 294 -17.84 -15.67 5.72
C GLU A 294 -17.63 -17.14 5.32
N LYS A 295 -17.45 -18.05 6.28
CA LYS A 295 -17.33 -19.50 6.02
C LYS A 295 -18.66 -20.10 5.56
N GLU A 296 -19.77 -19.71 6.18
CA GLU A 296 -21.13 -20.18 5.86
C GLU A 296 -21.59 -19.66 4.49
N GLU A 297 -21.42 -18.37 4.18
CA GLU A 297 -21.63 -17.79 2.84
C GLU A 297 -20.78 -18.48 1.77
N LYS A 298 -19.50 -18.76 2.08
CA LYS A 298 -18.57 -19.45 1.17
C LYS A 298 -18.93 -20.92 0.97
N GLU A 299 -19.53 -21.58 1.95
CA GLU A 299 -20.04 -22.93 1.80
C GLU A 299 -21.37 -22.94 1.03
N GLN A 300 -22.29 -22.02 1.34
CA GLN A 300 -23.55 -21.88 0.62
C GLN A 300 -23.30 -21.56 -0.86
N ARG A 301 -22.43 -20.60 -1.17
CA ARG A 301 -22.00 -20.29 -2.55
C ARG A 301 -21.38 -21.51 -3.27
N LYS A 302 -20.67 -22.39 -2.55
CA LYS A 302 -20.18 -23.66 -3.11
C LYS A 302 -21.31 -24.65 -3.39
N ARG A 303 -22.29 -24.78 -2.48
CA ARG A 303 -23.49 -25.62 -2.66
C ARG A 303 -24.31 -25.15 -3.86
N ASP A 304 -24.54 -23.84 -3.98
CA ASP A 304 -25.26 -23.22 -5.10
C ASP A 304 -24.50 -23.40 -6.43
N GLN A 305 -23.18 -23.21 -6.43
CA GLN A 305 -22.36 -23.45 -7.61
C GLN A 305 -22.33 -24.94 -8.00
N ALA A 306 -22.29 -25.86 -7.03
CA ALA A 306 -22.39 -27.30 -7.29
C ALA A 306 -23.76 -27.68 -7.88
N ALA A 307 -24.85 -27.19 -7.29
CA ALA A 307 -26.22 -27.41 -7.78
C ALA A 307 -26.44 -26.82 -9.19
N SER A 308 -25.83 -25.65 -9.48
CA SER A 308 -25.87 -25.03 -10.82
C SER A 308 -25.07 -25.85 -11.84
N ASN A 309 -23.85 -26.26 -11.50
CA ASN A 309 -23.03 -27.15 -12.33
C ASN A 309 -23.72 -28.49 -12.62
N GLU A 310 -24.43 -29.03 -11.63
CA GLU A 310 -25.16 -30.29 -11.76
C GLU A 310 -26.40 -30.15 -12.66
N ARG A 311 -27.17 -29.06 -12.54
CA ARG A 311 -28.25 -28.74 -13.50
C ARG A 311 -27.73 -28.59 -14.93
N ILE A 312 -26.54 -28.01 -15.12
CA ILE A 312 -25.88 -27.89 -16.43
C ILE A 312 -25.51 -29.28 -16.98
N ARG A 313 -24.93 -30.16 -16.15
CA ARG A 313 -24.62 -31.56 -16.52
C ARG A 313 -25.86 -32.33 -16.93
N GLN A 314 -26.92 -32.28 -16.13
CA GLN A 314 -28.18 -32.98 -16.42
C GLN A 314 -28.84 -32.48 -17.70
N ARG A 315 -28.79 -31.16 -17.98
CA ARG A 315 -29.25 -30.59 -19.26
C ARG A 315 -28.40 -31.06 -20.44
N ALA A 316 -27.07 -31.12 -20.28
CA ALA A 316 -26.16 -31.59 -21.31
C ALA A 316 -26.30 -33.10 -21.58
N GLN A 317 -26.61 -33.91 -20.55
CA GLN A 317 -26.92 -35.33 -20.68
C GLN A 317 -28.24 -35.53 -21.43
N LYS A 318 -29.33 -34.88 -21.00
CA LYS A 318 -30.64 -34.99 -21.67
C LYS A 318 -30.57 -34.59 -23.15
N LEU A 319 -29.84 -33.53 -23.49
CA LEU A 319 -29.63 -33.11 -24.89
C LEU A 319 -28.80 -34.11 -25.72
N ARG A 320 -27.96 -34.94 -25.08
CA ARG A 320 -27.26 -36.05 -25.77
C ARG A 320 -28.20 -37.23 -26.00
N GLU A 321 -28.93 -37.64 -24.97
CA GLU A 321 -29.93 -38.71 -25.04
C GLU A 321 -31.03 -38.40 -26.06
N GLU A 322 -31.49 -37.15 -26.12
CA GLU A 322 -32.44 -36.63 -27.11
C GLU A 322 -31.90 -36.70 -28.54
N ARG A 323 -30.67 -36.22 -28.77
CA ARG A 323 -29.99 -36.33 -30.08
C ARG A 323 -29.69 -37.76 -30.51
N GLU A 324 -29.40 -38.64 -29.56
CA GLU A 324 -29.16 -40.05 -29.82
C GLU A 324 -30.47 -40.76 -30.19
N ARG A 325 -31.58 -40.46 -29.51
CA ARG A 325 -32.92 -40.92 -29.88
C ARG A 325 -33.35 -40.38 -31.24
N GLU A 326 -33.17 -39.08 -31.52
CA GLU A 326 -33.41 -38.51 -32.86
C GLU A 326 -32.62 -39.24 -33.95
N LYS A 327 -31.35 -39.60 -33.67
CA LYS A 327 -30.50 -40.32 -34.62
C LYS A 327 -31.00 -41.76 -34.82
N GLN A 328 -31.33 -42.47 -33.75
CA GLN A 328 -31.90 -43.81 -33.80
C GLN A 328 -33.26 -43.82 -34.52
N GLU A 329 -34.12 -42.83 -34.29
CA GLU A 329 -35.41 -42.67 -34.98
C GLU A 329 -35.22 -42.38 -36.48
N LYS A 330 -34.23 -41.57 -36.86
CA LYS A 330 -33.88 -41.33 -38.27
C LYS A 330 -33.28 -42.57 -38.94
N GLU A 331 -32.44 -43.32 -38.23
CA GLU A 331 -31.88 -44.59 -38.72
C GLU A 331 -32.93 -45.70 -38.83
N GLN A 332 -33.91 -45.74 -37.92
CA GLN A 332 -35.08 -46.61 -38.00
C GLN A 332 -35.97 -46.24 -39.19
N LYS A 333 -36.32 -44.96 -39.38
CA LYS A 333 -37.10 -44.53 -40.55
C LYS A 333 -36.38 -44.75 -41.87
N GLU A 334 -35.07 -44.54 -41.94
CA GLU A 334 -34.31 -44.89 -43.15
C GLU A 334 -34.39 -46.40 -43.43
N GLN A 335 -34.25 -47.25 -42.40
CA GLN A 335 -34.39 -48.71 -42.53
C GLN A 335 -35.81 -49.11 -42.94
N GLU A 336 -36.86 -48.54 -42.33
CA GLU A 336 -38.26 -48.78 -42.71
C GLU A 336 -38.54 -48.40 -44.18
N GLU A 337 -37.99 -47.27 -44.65
CA GLU A 337 -38.06 -46.89 -46.08
C GLU A 337 -37.34 -47.90 -46.99
N TRP A 338 -36.19 -48.44 -46.56
CA TRP A 338 -35.44 -49.45 -47.31
C TRP A 338 -36.17 -50.81 -47.32
N ASP A 339 -36.75 -51.23 -46.20
CA ASP A 339 -37.50 -52.48 -46.06
C ASP A 339 -38.82 -52.42 -46.87
N GLN A 340 -39.48 -51.26 -46.89
CA GLN A 340 -40.61 -50.98 -47.79
C GLN A 340 -40.20 -51.01 -49.27
N ALA A 341 -39.07 -50.39 -49.63
CA ALA A 341 -38.55 -50.40 -51.00
C ALA A 341 -38.19 -51.83 -51.46
N TRP A 342 -37.63 -52.66 -50.58
CA TRP A 342 -37.35 -54.06 -50.84
C TRP A 342 -38.62 -54.90 -51.01
N THR A 343 -39.61 -54.70 -50.13
CA THR A 343 -40.91 -55.38 -50.21
C THR A 343 -41.58 -55.05 -51.55
N LYS A 344 -41.68 -53.76 -51.90
CA LYS A 344 -42.20 -53.28 -53.18
C LYS A 344 -41.43 -53.83 -54.39
N TYR A 345 -40.10 -53.97 -54.28
CA TYR A 345 -39.27 -54.59 -55.33
C TYR A 345 -39.60 -56.08 -55.51
N GLN A 346 -39.77 -56.85 -54.44
CA GLN A 346 -40.16 -58.26 -54.52
C GLN A 346 -41.59 -58.44 -55.03
N GLU A 347 -42.54 -57.57 -54.64
CA GLU A 347 -43.91 -57.54 -55.15
C GLU A 347 -43.95 -57.24 -56.66
N ARG A 348 -43.24 -56.20 -57.12
CA ARG A 348 -43.12 -55.89 -58.54
C ARG A 348 -42.46 -57.03 -59.31
N TRP A 349 -41.52 -57.78 -58.71
CA TRP A 349 -40.98 -59.02 -59.28
C TRP A 349 -42.00 -60.15 -59.45
N VAL A 350 -43.01 -60.25 -58.58
CA VAL A 350 -44.13 -61.19 -58.75
C VAL A 350 -45.07 -60.71 -59.85
N GLN A 351 -45.44 -59.42 -59.83
CA GLN A 351 -46.32 -58.79 -60.83
C GLN A 351 -45.74 -58.87 -62.24
N PHE A 352 -44.47 -58.48 -62.42
CA PHE A 352 -43.76 -58.53 -63.70
C PHE A 352 -43.72 -59.95 -64.29
N ARG A 353 -43.47 -60.97 -63.44
CA ARG A 353 -43.51 -62.38 -63.86
C ARG A 353 -44.91 -62.81 -64.30
N ALA A 354 -45.97 -62.40 -63.61
CA ALA A 354 -47.34 -62.67 -64.03
C ALA A 354 -47.66 -61.99 -65.38
N SER A 355 -47.36 -60.70 -65.54
CA SER A 355 -47.60 -59.93 -66.78
C SER A 355 -46.82 -60.49 -67.98
N SER A 356 -45.58 -60.96 -67.78
CA SER A 356 -44.76 -61.60 -68.82
C SER A 356 -45.31 -62.94 -69.33
N SER A 357 -46.33 -63.51 -68.66
CA SER A 357 -46.97 -64.78 -69.07
C SER A 357 -48.30 -64.59 -69.81
N THR A 358 -48.85 -63.38 -69.86
CA THR A 358 -50.20 -63.09 -70.39
C THR A 358 -50.24 -62.03 -71.49
N SER A 359 -49.12 -61.35 -71.77
CA SER A 359 -49.04 -60.27 -72.76
C SER A 359 -48.65 -60.77 -74.16
N THR A 360 -49.55 -60.59 -75.13
CA THR A 360 -49.39 -61.07 -76.53
C THR A 360 -49.72 -60.02 -77.60
N SER A 361 -49.80 -58.73 -77.24
CA SER A 361 -50.17 -57.63 -78.16
C SER A 361 -49.12 -56.53 -78.24
N SER A 362 -48.84 -56.06 -79.47
CA SER A 362 -47.58 -55.43 -79.88
C SER A 362 -47.44 -53.92 -79.60
N SER A 363 -47.95 -53.42 -78.47
CA SER A 363 -47.98 -51.97 -78.19
C SER A 363 -46.94 -51.51 -77.17
N SER A 364 -46.08 -50.57 -77.61
CA SER A 364 -45.30 -49.63 -76.79
C SER A 364 -44.08 -50.16 -76.00
N GLN A 365 -42.95 -50.25 -76.71
CA GLN A 365 -41.58 -50.49 -76.20
C GLN A 365 -41.16 -49.68 -74.96
N ARG A 366 -41.73 -48.47 -74.75
CA ARG A 366 -41.45 -47.64 -73.56
C ARG A 366 -42.09 -48.17 -72.26
N ILE A 367 -43.22 -48.87 -72.33
CA ILE A 367 -43.94 -49.33 -71.13
C ILE A 367 -43.09 -50.39 -70.38
N MET A 368 -42.37 -51.23 -71.14
CA MET A 368 -41.47 -52.26 -70.60
C MET A 368 -40.38 -51.72 -69.67
N GLN A 369 -39.85 -50.52 -69.92
CA GLN A 369 -38.82 -49.90 -69.04
C GLN A 369 -39.38 -49.50 -67.66
N ASP A 370 -40.66 -49.13 -67.58
CA ASP A 370 -41.33 -48.82 -66.31
C ASP A 370 -41.92 -50.06 -65.63
N GLU A 371 -42.10 -51.18 -66.35
CA GLU A 371 -42.52 -52.48 -65.80
C GLU A 371 -41.39 -53.29 -65.14
N ILE A 372 -40.16 -53.21 -65.65
CA ILE A 372 -39.01 -53.95 -65.08
C ILE A 372 -38.79 -53.51 -63.60
N PRO A 373 -38.70 -54.44 -62.64
CA PRO A 373 -38.47 -54.11 -61.23
C PRO A 373 -36.99 -53.72 -60.97
N TRP A 374 -36.62 -52.48 -61.25
CA TRP A 374 -35.25 -51.99 -61.06
C TRP A 374 -34.80 -52.01 -59.59
N PRO A 375 -33.58 -52.49 -59.27
CA PRO A 375 -33.09 -52.63 -57.90
C PRO A 375 -32.50 -51.31 -57.39
N VAL A 376 -33.35 -50.30 -57.22
CA VAL A 376 -33.01 -48.95 -56.72
C VAL A 376 -34.14 -48.41 -55.84
N LYS A 377 -33.86 -47.52 -54.88
CA LYS A 377 -34.85 -47.06 -53.87
C LYS A 377 -36.15 -46.49 -54.46
N SER A 378 -36.10 -45.83 -55.62
CA SER A 378 -37.27 -45.31 -56.33
C SER A 378 -38.04 -46.36 -57.14
N GLY A 379 -37.39 -47.47 -57.51
CA GLY A 379 -37.90 -48.45 -58.48
C GLY A 379 -38.07 -47.91 -59.90
N SER A 380 -37.33 -46.87 -60.31
CA SER A 380 -37.40 -46.26 -61.65
C SER A 380 -36.11 -46.44 -62.45
N TYR A 381 -36.27 -46.69 -63.76
CA TYR A 381 -35.19 -46.79 -64.76
C TYR A 381 -34.19 -45.63 -64.70
N LYS A 382 -34.66 -44.40 -64.44
CA LYS A 382 -33.83 -43.17 -64.48
C LYS A 382 -32.78 -43.10 -63.37
N ASP A 383 -32.99 -43.82 -62.28
CA ASP A 383 -32.09 -43.85 -61.12
C ASP A 383 -31.17 -45.07 -61.12
N VAL A 384 -31.23 -45.92 -62.15
CA VAL A 384 -30.37 -47.10 -62.31
C VAL A 384 -28.94 -46.65 -62.57
N ARG A 385 -28.09 -46.78 -61.55
CA ARG A 385 -26.67 -46.44 -61.56
C ARG A 385 -25.90 -47.42 -60.70
N ASP A 386 -24.63 -47.62 -61.05
CA ASP A 386 -23.67 -48.52 -60.38
C ASP A 386 -23.73 -48.44 -58.83
N GLY A 387 -23.65 -47.21 -58.29
CA GLY A 387 -23.73 -46.95 -56.85
C GLY A 387 -25.13 -47.13 -56.26
N ASN A 388 -26.17 -46.65 -56.93
CA ASN A 388 -27.57 -46.74 -56.46
C ASN A 388 -28.05 -48.20 -56.36
N VAL A 389 -27.65 -49.04 -57.32
CA VAL A 389 -27.91 -50.48 -57.33
C VAL A 389 -27.15 -51.19 -56.20
N HIS A 390 -25.89 -50.82 -55.99
CA HIS A 390 -25.09 -51.36 -54.89
C HIS A 390 -25.64 -50.97 -53.51
N GLU A 391 -26.06 -49.71 -53.33
CA GLU A 391 -26.68 -49.23 -52.09
C GLU A 391 -28.01 -49.95 -51.81
N PHE A 392 -28.90 -50.06 -52.79
CA PHE A 392 -30.16 -50.80 -52.63
C PHE A 392 -29.91 -52.26 -52.25
N LEU A 393 -29.02 -52.96 -52.96
CA LEU A 393 -28.71 -54.37 -52.69
C LEU A 393 -27.92 -54.62 -51.39
N THR A 394 -27.46 -53.56 -50.69
CA THR A 394 -26.75 -53.67 -49.40
C THR A 394 -27.55 -53.14 -48.21
N LYS A 395 -28.36 -52.07 -48.38
CA LYS A 395 -29.20 -51.49 -47.32
C LYS A 395 -30.61 -52.09 -47.24
N ALA A 396 -31.18 -52.49 -48.38
CA ALA A 396 -32.59 -52.93 -48.46
C ALA A 396 -32.77 -54.44 -48.22
N VAL A 397 -31.68 -55.21 -48.14
CA VAL A 397 -31.77 -56.64 -47.79
C VAL A 397 -32.02 -56.77 -46.28
N PRO A 398 -33.08 -57.47 -45.83
CA PRO A 398 -33.37 -57.64 -44.40
C PRO A 398 -32.20 -58.23 -43.62
N ARG A 399 -31.89 -57.63 -42.46
CA ARG A 399 -30.67 -57.91 -41.67
C ARG A 399 -30.63 -59.31 -41.05
N ASP A 400 -31.79 -59.94 -40.89
CA ASP A 400 -31.98 -61.32 -40.43
C ASP A 400 -31.78 -62.34 -41.57
N ALA A 401 -31.89 -61.92 -42.83
CA ALA A 401 -31.79 -62.79 -43.98
C ALA A 401 -30.33 -63.16 -44.29
N ASN A 402 -30.10 -64.45 -44.60
CA ASN A 402 -28.80 -64.90 -45.09
C ASN A 402 -28.49 -64.27 -46.45
N VAL A 403 -27.64 -63.24 -46.47
CA VAL A 403 -27.32 -62.43 -47.67
C VAL A 403 -26.87 -63.30 -48.84
N ALA A 404 -26.01 -64.30 -48.62
CA ALA A 404 -25.57 -65.22 -49.67
C ALA A 404 -26.70 -66.11 -50.24
N LYS A 405 -27.78 -66.36 -49.49
CA LYS A 405 -29.00 -67.04 -49.96
C LYS A 405 -29.92 -66.08 -50.74
N VAL A 406 -29.98 -64.81 -50.36
CA VAL A 406 -30.71 -63.76 -51.10
C VAL A 406 -30.01 -63.47 -52.43
N MET A 407 -28.72 -63.14 -52.41
CA MET A 407 -27.95 -62.80 -53.61
C MET A 407 -27.90 -63.94 -54.64
N ARG A 408 -27.93 -65.21 -54.21
CA ARG A 408 -28.13 -66.35 -55.15
C ARG A 408 -29.45 -66.29 -55.92
N LYS A 409 -30.56 -65.93 -55.26
CA LYS A 409 -31.86 -65.76 -55.92
C LYS A 409 -31.88 -64.55 -56.85
N GLU A 410 -31.24 -63.46 -56.43
CA GLU A 410 -31.16 -62.25 -57.26
C GLU A 410 -30.23 -62.47 -58.48
N CYS A 411 -29.12 -63.22 -58.36
CA CYS A 411 -28.31 -63.64 -59.52
C CYS A 411 -29.15 -64.42 -60.53
N GLN A 412 -30.01 -65.34 -60.06
CA GLN A 412 -30.90 -66.13 -60.91
C GLN A 412 -32.03 -65.31 -61.56
N LYS A 413 -32.39 -64.14 -61.00
CA LYS A 413 -33.31 -63.19 -61.64
C LYS A 413 -32.61 -62.40 -62.75
N TRP A 414 -31.43 -61.84 -62.45
CA TRP A 414 -30.73 -60.88 -63.31
C TRP A 414 -29.76 -61.50 -64.33
N HIS A 415 -29.60 -62.83 -64.35
CA HIS A 415 -28.80 -63.52 -65.36
C HIS A 415 -29.28 -63.17 -66.78
N PRO A 416 -28.39 -62.88 -67.76
CA PRO A 416 -28.79 -62.44 -69.10
C PRO A 416 -29.82 -63.37 -69.75
N ASP A 417 -29.60 -64.68 -69.76
CA ASP A 417 -30.54 -65.67 -70.32
C ASP A 417 -31.88 -65.76 -69.60
N ALA A 418 -31.97 -65.31 -68.35
CA ALA A 418 -33.23 -65.24 -67.61
C ALA A 418 -34.00 -63.97 -68.01
N MET A 419 -33.32 -62.83 -68.09
CA MET A 419 -33.92 -61.56 -68.55
C MET A 419 -34.35 -61.64 -70.01
N HIS A 420 -33.51 -62.12 -70.92
CA HIS A 420 -33.86 -62.32 -72.34
C HIS A 420 -35.04 -63.28 -72.54
N ARG A 421 -35.23 -64.25 -71.63
CA ARG A 421 -36.34 -65.21 -71.67
C ARG A 421 -37.66 -64.64 -71.14
N LEU A 422 -37.61 -63.64 -70.28
CA LEU A 422 -38.76 -62.89 -69.77
C LEU A 422 -39.17 -61.74 -70.72
N LEU A 423 -38.20 -61.14 -71.42
CA LEU A 423 -38.37 -59.97 -72.30
C LEU A 423 -38.55 -60.35 -73.79
N ARG A 424 -39.01 -61.56 -74.10
CA ARG A 424 -39.12 -62.06 -75.49
C ARG A 424 -39.97 -61.12 -76.36
N GLY A 425 -39.45 -60.78 -77.54
CA GLY A 425 -40.12 -59.89 -78.50
C GLY A 425 -39.88 -58.40 -78.27
N SER A 426 -39.28 -57.99 -77.14
CA SER A 426 -38.89 -56.59 -76.91
C SER A 426 -37.52 -56.29 -77.52
N GLN A 427 -37.42 -55.18 -78.28
CA GLN A 427 -36.13 -54.65 -78.70
C GLN A 427 -35.48 -53.87 -77.54
N LEU A 428 -34.57 -54.52 -76.82
CA LEU A 428 -33.69 -53.90 -75.84
C LEU A 428 -32.64 -53.05 -76.56
N THR A 429 -32.47 -51.79 -76.14
CA THR A 429 -31.36 -50.96 -76.63
C THR A 429 -30.03 -51.41 -76.03
N ASP A 430 -28.91 -51.03 -76.65
CA ASP A 430 -27.57 -51.30 -76.12
C ASP A 430 -27.40 -50.74 -74.68
N VAL A 431 -28.05 -49.61 -74.39
CA VAL A 431 -28.05 -48.98 -73.05
C VAL A 431 -28.81 -49.83 -72.04
N ASP A 432 -29.96 -50.42 -72.42
CA ASP A 432 -30.68 -51.37 -71.55
C ASP A 432 -29.81 -52.60 -71.26
N GLN A 433 -29.18 -53.16 -72.30
CA GLN A 433 -28.31 -54.34 -72.19
C GLN A 433 -27.10 -54.07 -71.27
N MET A 434 -26.44 -52.92 -71.43
CA MET A 434 -25.35 -52.49 -70.55
C MET A 434 -25.79 -52.36 -69.09
N MET A 435 -27.01 -51.88 -68.81
CA MET A 435 -27.51 -51.77 -67.44
C MET A 435 -27.94 -53.12 -66.84
N LEU A 436 -28.51 -54.03 -67.64
CA LEU A 436 -28.82 -55.40 -67.21
C LEU A 436 -27.53 -56.16 -66.84
N ASP A 437 -26.49 -56.05 -67.66
CA ASP A 437 -25.16 -56.63 -67.39
C ASP A 437 -24.50 -55.98 -66.15
N MET A 438 -24.52 -54.65 -66.03
CA MET A 438 -24.06 -53.94 -64.82
C MET A 438 -24.73 -54.48 -63.55
N ILE A 439 -26.06 -54.66 -63.56
CA ILE A 439 -26.80 -55.23 -62.42
C ILE A 439 -26.37 -56.67 -62.17
N CYS A 440 -26.28 -57.53 -63.20
CA CYS A 440 -25.84 -58.91 -63.06
C CYS A 440 -24.44 -59.03 -62.44
N ARG A 441 -23.48 -58.21 -62.91
CA ARG A 441 -22.13 -58.10 -62.35
C ARG A 441 -22.15 -57.67 -60.89
N LYS A 442 -22.96 -56.67 -60.52
CA LYS A 442 -23.08 -56.19 -59.12
C LYS A 442 -23.68 -57.23 -58.18
N VAL A 443 -24.77 -57.88 -58.56
CA VAL A 443 -25.39 -58.93 -57.73
C VAL A 443 -24.44 -60.12 -57.56
N THR A 444 -23.68 -60.46 -58.60
CA THR A 444 -22.65 -61.53 -58.57
C THR A 444 -21.45 -61.13 -57.69
N GLY A 445 -20.98 -59.88 -57.77
CA GLY A 445 -19.93 -59.35 -56.90
C GLY A 445 -20.34 -59.36 -55.41
N LEU A 446 -21.57 -58.94 -55.11
CA LEU A 446 -22.14 -59.02 -53.76
C LEU A 446 -22.31 -60.46 -53.28
N LEU A 447 -22.71 -61.39 -54.15
CA LEU A 447 -22.74 -62.81 -53.83
C LEU A 447 -21.34 -63.32 -53.45
N ASN A 448 -20.33 -63.07 -54.28
CA ASN A 448 -18.96 -63.53 -54.05
C ASN A 448 -18.39 -62.99 -52.73
N ALA A 449 -18.55 -61.68 -52.48
CA ALA A 449 -18.16 -61.06 -51.22
C ALA A 449 -18.88 -61.70 -50.01
N SER A 450 -20.21 -61.89 -50.08
CA SER A 450 -21.00 -62.55 -49.03
C SER A 450 -20.68 -64.04 -48.82
N ALA A 451 -20.00 -64.66 -49.78
CA ALA A 451 -19.57 -66.06 -49.77
C ALA A 451 -18.08 -66.24 -49.46
N GLY A 452 -17.36 -65.16 -49.10
CA GLY A 452 -15.93 -65.18 -48.76
C GLY A 452 -15.01 -65.47 -49.95
N ARG A 453 -15.48 -65.29 -51.19
CA ARG A 453 -14.71 -65.49 -52.41
C ARG A 453 -14.24 -64.14 -52.92
N SER A 454 -12.94 -63.91 -52.94
CA SER A 454 -12.38 -62.69 -53.52
C SER A 454 -12.69 -62.61 -55.03
N ALA A 455 -12.66 -61.40 -55.59
CA ALA A 455 -13.02 -61.15 -56.98
C ALA A 455 -11.97 -61.67 -58.00
N ASP A 456 -10.80 -62.11 -57.52
CA ASP A 456 -9.60 -62.44 -58.31
C ASP A 456 -9.69 -63.75 -59.13
N PHE A 457 -10.88 -64.33 -59.28
CA PHE A 457 -11.12 -65.59 -60.01
C PHE A 457 -11.88 -65.42 -61.34
N LEU A 458 -12.04 -64.18 -61.82
CA LEU A 458 -12.61 -63.87 -63.14
C LEU A 458 -11.78 -62.79 -63.85
N GLY A 459 -10.53 -63.15 -64.16
CA GLY A 459 -9.63 -62.44 -65.08
C GLY A 459 -9.19 -63.37 -66.19
#